data_AF-A0A0N4Y258-F1
#
_entry.id   AF-A0A0N4Y258-F1
#
_cell.length_a   1.000
_cell.length_b   1.000
_cell.length_c   1.000
_cell.angle_alpha   90.00
_cell.angle_beta   90.00
_cell.angle_gamma   90.00
#
_symmetry.space_group_name_H-M   'P 1'
#
loop_
_entity.id
_entity.type
_entity.pdbx_description
1 polymer ?
#
loop_
_entity_poly.entity_id
_entity_poly.type
_entity_poly.pdbx_seq_one_letter_code
_entity_poly.pdbx_strand_id
1 'polypeptide(L)'
;MKYLETHTATICFERETGVALEKQHDDISEIKTLVRKLYTIAPRPETYGINFSIMPREKVARLKTLHGKDMKGFALHLEKLLYESHLDDLIKTVDKRLETVELVEFIKQCCFFYYGVREDAKETAWSSVKGALNSRVRRNRSTQNRVDKENIVQSDPFAYESE
;
A
#
# COMPACT_ATOMS: atom_id res chain seq x y z
N MET A 1 13.20 54.43 -21.12
CA MET A 1 13.92 53.68 -20.06
C MET A 1 13.00 53.01 -19.06
N LYS A 2 11.98 53.67 -18.49
CA LYS A 2 11.08 53.08 -17.47
C LYS A 2 10.36 51.77 -17.85
N TYR A 3 10.07 51.54 -19.13
CA TYR A 3 9.35 50.34 -19.61
C TYR A 3 10.19 49.04 -19.55
N LEU A 4 11.51 49.14 -19.66
CA LEU A 4 12.40 47.97 -19.60
C LEU A 4 12.62 47.51 -18.16
N GLU A 5 12.69 48.45 -17.21
CA GLU A 5 12.86 48.17 -15.77
C GLU A 5 11.63 47.49 -15.16
N THR A 6 10.41 47.90 -15.57
CA THR A 6 9.18 47.25 -15.12
C THR A 6 9.08 45.82 -15.64
N HIS A 7 9.50 45.57 -16.88
CA HIS A 7 9.37 44.25 -17.49
C HIS A 7 10.37 43.24 -16.92
N THR A 8 11.60 43.67 -16.63
CA THR A 8 12.61 42.82 -15.98
C THR A 8 12.28 42.55 -14.51
N ALA A 9 11.71 43.51 -13.79
CA ALA A 9 11.26 43.32 -12.40
C ALA A 9 10.12 42.29 -12.30
N THR A 10 9.14 42.33 -13.22
CA THR A 10 8.04 41.34 -13.25
C THR A 10 8.55 39.94 -13.55
N ILE A 11 9.48 39.78 -14.50
CA ILE A 11 10.06 38.46 -14.86
C ILE A 11 10.90 37.89 -13.70
N CYS A 12 11.68 38.72 -13.00
CA CYS A 12 12.42 38.27 -11.81
C CYS A 12 11.46 37.82 -10.71
N PHE A 13 10.39 38.57 -10.44
CA PHE A 13 9.39 38.22 -9.45
C PHE A 13 8.64 36.91 -9.79
N GLU A 14 8.24 36.72 -11.04
CA GLU A 14 7.60 35.48 -11.51
C GLU A 14 8.54 34.27 -11.38
N ARG A 15 9.83 34.45 -11.66
CA ARG A 15 10.82 33.38 -11.50
C ARG A 15 11.08 33.03 -10.04
N GLU A 16 11.22 34.04 -9.18
CA GLU A 16 11.42 33.84 -7.74
C GLU A 16 10.20 33.19 -7.08
N THR A 17 8.99 33.61 -7.45
CA THR A 17 7.74 32.99 -6.97
C THR A 17 7.57 31.57 -7.50
N GLY A 18 7.93 31.29 -8.76
CA GLY A 18 7.92 29.95 -9.32
C GLY A 18 8.84 28.98 -8.57
N VAL A 19 10.10 29.40 -8.32
CA VAL A 19 11.06 28.60 -7.56
C VAL A 19 10.62 28.40 -6.11
N ALA A 20 10.04 29.43 -5.48
CA ALA A 20 9.52 29.31 -4.11
C ALA A 20 8.34 28.33 -4.01
N LEU A 21 7.42 28.34 -4.98
CA LEU A 21 6.28 27.41 -5.03
C LEU A 21 6.72 25.98 -5.30
N GLU A 22 7.69 25.78 -6.20
CA GLU A 22 8.27 24.46 -6.49
C GLU A 22 8.92 23.87 -5.23
N LYS A 23 9.72 24.67 -4.53
CA LYS A 23 10.30 24.28 -3.24
C LYS A 23 9.23 23.91 -2.21
N GLN A 24 8.16 24.70 -2.10
CA GLN A 24 7.05 24.39 -1.19
C GLN A 24 6.35 23.08 -1.56
N HIS A 25 6.20 22.78 -2.85
CA HIS A 25 5.61 21.53 -3.30
C HIS A 25 6.47 20.32 -2.92
N ASP A 26 7.79 20.44 -3.02
CA ASP A 26 8.75 19.41 -2.61
C ASP A 26 8.73 19.21 -1.10
N ASP A 27 8.76 20.30 -0.32
CA ASP A 27 8.66 20.27 1.15
C ASP A 27 7.35 19.58 1.60
N ILE A 28 6.22 19.90 0.96
CA ILE A 28 4.93 19.25 1.23
C ILE A 28 4.98 17.75 0.90
N SER A 29 5.65 17.38 -0.18
CA SER A 29 5.78 15.97 -0.58
C SER A 29 6.65 15.19 0.39
N GLU A 30 7.72 15.81 0.89
CA GLU A 30 8.58 15.24 1.94
C GLU A 30 7.80 15.10 3.26
N ILE A 31 7.08 16.14 3.69
CA ILE A 31 6.25 16.12 4.90
C ILE A 31 5.18 15.02 4.80
N LYS A 32 4.48 14.89 3.68
CA LYS A 32 3.51 13.79 3.47
C LYS A 32 4.17 12.42 3.64
N THR A 33 5.41 12.28 3.18
CA THR A 33 6.18 11.04 3.31
C THR A 33 6.58 10.78 4.76
N LEU A 34 7.07 11.80 5.48
CA LEU A 34 7.44 11.69 6.90
C LEU A 34 6.22 11.41 7.79
N VAL A 35 5.11 12.08 7.54
CA VAL A 35 3.85 11.86 8.25
C VAL A 35 3.37 10.42 8.04
N ARG A 36 3.38 9.92 6.80
CA ARG A 36 3.05 8.50 6.52
C ARG A 36 3.97 7.54 7.27
N LYS A 37 5.28 7.80 7.31
CA LYS A 37 6.23 6.98 8.10
C LYS A 37 5.91 7.03 9.59
N LEU A 38 5.65 8.22 10.15
CA LEU A 38 5.27 8.37 11.56
C LEU A 38 3.97 7.64 11.90
N TYR A 39 2.97 7.67 11.01
CA TYR A 39 1.73 6.90 11.19
C TYR A 39 1.95 5.39 11.23
N THR A 40 3.03 4.87 10.63
CA THR A 40 3.36 3.43 10.74
C THR A 40 4.02 3.05 12.07
N ILE A 41 4.61 4.03 12.78
CA ILE A 41 5.38 3.81 14.02
C ILE A 41 4.55 4.18 15.26
N ALA A 42 3.66 5.18 15.14
CA ALA A 42 2.87 5.64 16.27
C ALA A 42 1.84 4.58 16.70
N PRO A 43 1.77 4.20 17.99
CA PRO A 43 0.69 3.37 18.49
C PRO A 43 -0.62 4.15 18.32
N ARG A 44 -1.50 3.67 17.43
CA ARG A 44 -2.81 4.28 17.24
C ARG A 44 -3.65 4.07 18.50
N PRO A 45 -4.37 5.09 18.98
CA PRO A 45 -5.34 4.88 20.04
C PRO A 45 -6.41 3.89 19.55
N GLU A 46 -6.63 2.80 20.28
CA GLU A 46 -7.64 1.75 19.98
C GLU A 46 -9.10 2.28 20.01
N THR A 47 -9.27 3.60 20.13
CA THR A 47 -10.52 4.26 20.49
C THR A 47 -11.54 4.31 19.34
N TYR A 48 -11.14 4.01 18.10
CA TYR A 48 -12.07 3.98 16.97
C TYR A 48 -12.29 2.54 16.52
N GLY A 49 -13.48 2.00 16.80
CA GLY A 49 -13.94 0.71 16.31
C GLY A 49 -13.96 0.62 14.77
N ILE A 50 -14.42 -0.51 14.25
CA ILE A 50 -14.40 -0.77 12.79
C ILE A 50 -15.10 0.33 12.00
N ASN A 51 -14.37 0.93 11.05
CA ASN A 51 -14.94 1.94 10.17
C ASN A 51 -15.80 1.32 9.04
N PHE A 52 -17.07 1.07 9.32
CA PHE A 52 -18.02 0.52 8.34
C PHE A 52 -18.43 1.50 7.21
N SER A 53 -17.86 2.71 7.16
CA SER A 53 -18.00 3.56 5.96
C SER A 53 -17.25 2.99 4.76
N ILE A 54 -16.17 2.23 5.01
CA ILE A 54 -15.36 1.58 3.96
C ILE A 54 -16.14 0.41 3.33
N MET A 55 -16.80 -0.40 4.16
CA MET A 55 -17.68 -1.47 3.70
C MET A 55 -18.81 -1.70 4.72
N PRO A 56 -20.08 -1.82 4.26
CA PRO A 56 -21.20 -2.09 5.14
C PRO A 56 -21.03 -3.37 5.96
N ARG A 57 -21.46 -3.33 7.22
CA ARG A 57 -21.32 -4.42 8.18
C ARG A 57 -21.92 -5.73 7.68
N GLU A 58 -23.06 -5.65 7.00
CA GLU A 58 -23.80 -6.80 6.46
C GLU A 58 -22.96 -7.54 5.42
N LYS A 59 -22.23 -6.81 4.58
CA LYS A 59 -21.37 -7.38 3.54
C LYS A 59 -20.19 -8.12 4.18
N VAL A 60 -19.58 -7.53 5.20
CA VAL A 60 -18.47 -8.17 5.95
C VAL A 60 -18.97 -9.41 6.71
N ALA A 61 -20.14 -9.35 7.33
CA ALA A 61 -20.74 -10.48 8.03
C ALA A 61 -21.02 -11.66 7.08
N ARG A 62 -21.52 -11.39 5.87
CA ARG A 62 -21.71 -12.41 4.82
C ARG A 62 -20.40 -13.07 4.42
N LEU A 63 -19.33 -12.29 4.27
CA LEU A 63 -18.00 -12.84 4.00
C LEU A 63 -17.51 -13.74 5.14
N LYS A 64 -17.73 -13.33 6.39
CA LYS A 64 -17.39 -14.17 7.54
C LYS A 64 -18.17 -15.49 7.52
N THR A 65 -19.46 -15.47 7.20
CA THR A 65 -20.26 -16.70 7.15
C THR A 65 -19.76 -17.66 6.07
N LEU A 66 -19.27 -17.14 4.94
CA LEU A 66 -18.74 -17.95 3.85
C LEU A 66 -17.43 -18.67 4.23
N HIS A 67 -16.53 -17.99 4.94
CA HIS A 67 -15.22 -18.54 5.31
C HIS A 67 -15.21 -19.29 6.65
N GLY A 68 -16.27 -19.14 7.45
CA GLY A 68 -16.42 -19.86 8.71
C GLY A 68 -15.30 -19.56 9.71
N LYS A 69 -14.42 -20.54 9.94
CA LYS A 69 -13.27 -20.44 10.85
C LYS A 69 -11.96 -20.03 10.14
N ASP A 70 -11.94 -19.94 8.82
CA ASP A 70 -10.75 -19.55 8.06
C ASP A 70 -10.57 -18.03 8.02
N MET A 71 -9.85 -17.51 9.02
CA MET A 71 -9.52 -16.08 9.10
C MET A 71 -8.63 -15.61 7.94
N LYS A 72 -7.74 -16.47 7.41
CA LYS A 72 -6.83 -16.11 6.33
C LYS A 72 -7.58 -16.01 5.00
N GLY A 73 -8.44 -16.98 4.70
CA GLY A 73 -9.34 -16.94 3.54
C GLY A 73 -10.28 -15.74 3.58
N PHE A 74 -10.82 -15.43 4.76
CA PHE A 74 -11.60 -14.22 4.97
C PHE A 74 -10.83 -12.95 4.64
N ALA A 75 -9.62 -12.78 5.20
CA ALA A 75 -8.79 -11.60 4.97
C ALA A 75 -8.41 -11.44 3.48
N LEU A 76 -8.06 -12.53 2.80
CA LEU A 76 -7.74 -12.53 1.37
C LEU A 76 -8.94 -12.13 0.50
N HIS A 77 -10.13 -12.64 0.83
CA HIS A 77 -11.35 -12.30 0.07
C HIS A 77 -11.75 -10.84 0.33
N LEU A 78 -11.64 -10.37 1.57
CA LEU A 78 -11.90 -8.99 1.92
C LEU A 78 -10.92 -8.03 1.22
N GLU A 79 -9.63 -8.36 1.19
CA GLU A 79 -8.61 -7.61 0.45
C GLU A 79 -8.97 -7.51 -1.05
N LYS A 80 -9.38 -8.62 -1.67
CA LYS A 80 -9.75 -8.62 -3.09
C LYS A 80 -10.86 -7.62 -3.41
N LEU A 81 -11.88 -7.54 -2.56
CA LEU A 81 -13.02 -6.64 -2.75
C LEU A 81 -12.67 -5.17 -2.48
N LEU A 82 -11.80 -4.91 -1.50
CA LEU A 82 -11.41 -3.53 -1.14
C LEU A 82 -10.44 -2.92 -2.14
N TYR A 83 -9.62 -3.74 -2.79
CA TYR A 83 -8.56 -3.28 -3.67
C TYR A 83 -8.92 -3.40 -5.16
N GLU A 84 -10.20 -3.58 -5.53
CA GLU A 84 -10.63 -3.60 -6.94
C GLU A 84 -10.19 -2.34 -7.70
N SER A 85 -10.21 -1.19 -7.03
CA SER A 85 -9.78 0.11 -7.58
C SER A 85 -8.30 0.45 -7.32
N HIS A 86 -7.57 -0.38 -6.58
CA HIS A 86 -6.21 -0.10 -6.09
C HIS A 86 -5.24 -1.26 -6.39
N LEU A 87 -5.20 -1.69 -7.66
CA LEU A 87 -4.42 -2.85 -8.09
C LEU A 87 -2.91 -2.68 -7.89
N ASP A 88 -2.40 -1.46 -7.97
CA ASP A 88 -0.96 -1.18 -7.82
C ASP A 88 -0.46 -1.47 -6.40
N ASP A 89 -1.31 -1.24 -5.39
CA ASP A 89 -0.96 -1.52 -3.99
C ASP A 89 -0.99 -3.01 -3.66
N LEU A 90 -1.76 -3.79 -4.41
CA LEU A 90 -1.79 -5.25 -4.25
C LEU A 90 -0.46 -5.93 -4.64
N ILE A 91 0.38 -5.27 -5.42
CA ILE A 91 1.73 -5.75 -5.79
C ILE A 91 2.73 -5.48 -4.64
N LYS A 92 2.41 -4.53 -3.76
CA LYS A 92 3.24 -4.16 -2.61
C LYS A 92 2.92 -5.06 -1.41
N THR A 93 3.93 -5.32 -0.59
CA THR A 93 3.71 -5.96 0.72
C THR A 93 2.86 -5.05 1.60
N VAL A 94 2.08 -5.62 2.52
CA VAL A 94 1.18 -4.88 3.41
C VAL A 94 1.86 -3.65 4.05
N ASP A 95 3.08 -3.81 4.58
CA ASP A 95 3.81 -2.71 5.24
C ASP A 95 4.27 -1.58 4.28
N LYS A 96 4.20 -1.81 2.96
CA LYS A 96 4.57 -0.84 1.92
C LYS A 96 3.36 -0.15 1.28
N ARG A 97 2.13 -0.48 1.70
CA ARG A 97 0.88 0.09 1.18
C ARG A 97 0.54 1.40 1.91
N LEU A 98 1.35 2.42 1.68
CA LEU A 98 1.23 3.71 2.38
C LEU A 98 0.02 4.54 1.93
N GLU A 99 -0.55 4.26 0.76
CA GLU A 99 -1.69 4.98 0.21
C GLU A 99 -3.04 4.40 0.69
N THR A 100 -3.07 3.09 0.99
CA THR A 100 -4.27 2.37 1.43
C THR A 100 -4.17 1.84 2.86
N VAL A 101 -3.45 2.55 3.74
CA VAL A 101 -3.27 2.17 5.16
C VAL A 101 -4.62 1.97 5.86
N GLU A 102 -5.61 2.79 5.53
CA GLU A 102 -6.96 2.67 6.10
C GLU A 102 -7.64 1.36 5.71
N LEU A 103 -7.43 0.86 4.48
CA LEU A 103 -7.97 -0.42 4.04
C LEU A 103 -7.29 -1.60 4.75
N VAL A 104 -5.97 -1.51 4.95
CA VAL A 104 -5.20 -2.51 5.72
C VAL A 104 -5.72 -2.58 7.15
N GLU A 105 -5.90 -1.42 7.79
CA GLU A 105 -6.40 -1.35 9.17
C GLU A 105 -7.83 -1.87 9.26
N PHE A 106 -8.69 -1.53 8.31
CA PHE A 106 -10.05 -2.06 8.24
C PHE A 106 -10.08 -3.60 8.17
N ILE A 107 -9.21 -4.20 7.35
CA ILE A 107 -9.09 -5.67 7.27
C ILE A 107 -8.64 -6.24 8.63
N LYS A 108 -7.63 -5.63 9.26
CA LYS A 108 -7.10 -6.04 10.57
C LYS A 108 -8.19 -6.02 11.64
N GLN A 109 -8.91 -4.91 11.75
CA GLN A 109 -10.00 -4.74 12.72
C GLN A 109 -11.15 -5.72 12.47
N CYS A 110 -11.52 -5.94 11.20
CA CYS A 110 -12.53 -6.94 10.84
C CYS A 110 -12.11 -8.35 11.29
N CYS A 111 -10.85 -8.74 11.06
CA CYS A 111 -10.34 -10.04 11.50
C CYS A 111 -10.46 -10.19 13.02
N PHE A 112 -10.04 -9.18 13.79
CA PHE A 112 -10.10 -9.25 15.25
C PHE A 112 -11.52 -9.34 15.79
N PHE A 113 -12.41 -8.50 15.28
CA PHE A 113 -13.79 -8.43 15.73
C PHE A 113 -14.58 -9.72 15.39
N TYR A 114 -14.52 -10.17 14.14
CA TYR A 114 -15.35 -11.29 13.68
C TYR A 114 -14.86 -12.67 14.13
N TYR A 115 -13.57 -12.79 14.44
CA TYR A 115 -12.97 -14.03 14.94
C TYR A 115 -12.71 -14.00 16.46
N GLY A 116 -13.09 -12.93 17.15
CA GLY A 116 -12.96 -12.83 18.60
C GLY A 116 -11.52 -12.96 19.09
N VAL A 117 -10.58 -12.34 18.38
CA VAL A 117 -9.15 -12.42 18.71
C VAL A 117 -8.89 -11.65 20.00
N ARG A 118 -8.37 -12.35 21.02
CA ARG A 118 -7.98 -11.74 22.28
C ARG A 118 -6.82 -10.77 22.10
N GLU A 119 -6.74 -9.76 22.98
CA GLU A 119 -5.73 -8.71 22.95
C GLU A 119 -4.30 -9.25 22.87
N ASP A 120 -3.98 -10.21 23.73
CA ASP A 120 -2.68 -10.90 23.81
C ASP A 120 -2.32 -11.69 22.55
N ALA A 121 -3.33 -12.10 21.78
CA ALA A 121 -3.15 -12.85 20.54
C ALA A 121 -3.22 -11.99 19.27
N LYS A 122 -3.58 -10.70 19.36
CA LYS A 122 -3.78 -9.82 18.19
C LYS A 122 -2.53 -9.73 17.32
N GLU A 123 -1.35 -9.55 17.91
CA GLU A 123 -0.08 -9.40 17.18
C GLU A 123 0.28 -10.67 16.40
N THR A 124 0.15 -11.83 17.05
CA THR A 124 0.41 -13.14 16.43
C THR A 124 -0.62 -13.48 15.34
N ALA A 125 -1.89 -13.23 15.61
CA ALA A 125 -2.98 -13.42 14.65
C ALA A 125 -2.77 -12.52 13.42
N TRP A 126 -2.45 -11.24 13.63
CA TRP A 126 -2.20 -10.30 12.56
C TRP A 126 -0.96 -10.66 11.76
N SER A 127 0.12 -11.11 12.40
CA SER A 127 1.33 -11.59 11.72
C SER A 127 1.01 -12.77 10.79
N SER A 128 0.16 -13.69 11.23
CA SER A 128 -0.31 -14.83 10.43
C SER A 128 -1.16 -14.39 9.22
N VAL A 129 -2.06 -13.41 9.42
CA VAL A 129 -2.87 -12.82 8.33
C VAL A 129 -2.01 -12.03 7.35
N LYS A 130 -1.11 -11.17 7.83
CA LYS A 130 -0.13 -10.44 7.01
C LYS A 130 0.69 -11.40 6.15
N GLY A 131 1.13 -12.52 6.71
CA GLY A 131 1.83 -13.57 5.97
C GLY A 131 1.00 -14.12 4.80
N ALA A 132 -0.30 -14.35 5.02
CA ALA A 132 -1.21 -14.78 3.96
C ALA A 132 -1.43 -13.71 2.90
N LEU A 133 -1.68 -12.45 3.29
CA LEU A 133 -1.84 -11.32 2.35
C LEU A 133 -0.57 -11.12 1.49
N ASN A 134 0.61 -11.17 2.12
CA ASN A 134 1.90 -11.05 1.44
C ASN A 134 2.27 -12.27 0.59
N SER A 135 1.65 -13.43 0.80
CA SER A 135 1.96 -14.65 0.04
C SER A 135 1.67 -14.48 -1.46
N ARG A 136 0.68 -13.66 -1.81
CA ARG A 136 0.34 -13.33 -3.20
C ARG A 136 1.46 -12.56 -3.91
N VAL A 137 2.03 -11.56 -3.23
CA VAL A 137 3.16 -10.78 -3.73
C VAL A 137 4.38 -11.68 -3.98
N ARG A 138 4.63 -12.66 -3.09
CA ARG A 138 5.70 -13.64 -3.27
C ARG A 138 5.49 -14.52 -4.50
N ARG A 139 4.26 -15.00 -4.73
CA ARG A 139 3.92 -15.79 -5.92
C ARG A 139 4.17 -14.98 -7.20
N ASN A 140 3.68 -13.75 -7.28
CA ASN A 140 3.86 -12.92 -8.47
C ASN A 140 5.35 -12.62 -8.76
N ARG A 141 6.16 -12.34 -7.73
CA ARG A 141 7.62 -12.18 -7.89
C ARG A 141 8.32 -13.46 -8.35
N SER A 142 7.91 -14.62 -7.84
CA SER A 142 8.49 -15.91 -8.25
C SER A 142 8.17 -16.24 -9.70
N THR A 143 6.99 -15.88 -10.19
CA THR A 143 6.60 -16.07 -11.59
C THR A 143 7.35 -15.12 -12.51
N GLN A 144 7.48 -13.84 -12.14
CA GLN A 144 8.25 -12.86 -12.91
C GLN A 144 9.73 -13.26 -13.02
N ASN A 145 10.35 -13.65 -11.91
CA ASN A 145 11.74 -14.12 -11.90
C ASN A 145 11.97 -15.41 -12.71
N ARG A 146 10.94 -16.23 -12.97
CA ARG A 146 11.05 -17.40 -13.86
C ARG A 146 11.05 -16.97 -15.32
N VAL A 147 10.11 -16.10 -15.69
CA VAL A 147 10.02 -15.55 -17.05
C VAL A 147 11.29 -14.78 -17.42
N ASP A 148 11.82 -13.97 -16.50
CA ASP A 148 13.04 -13.20 -16.75
C ASP A 148 14.27 -14.12 -16.90
N LYS A 149 14.35 -15.23 -16.15
CA LYS A 149 15.42 -16.22 -16.29
C LYS A 149 15.32 -17.03 -17.59
N GLU A 150 14.11 -17.42 -18.00
CA GLU A 150 13.88 -18.13 -19.25
C GLU A 150 14.22 -17.24 -20.46
N ASN A 151 13.90 -15.95 -20.40
CA ASN A 151 14.27 -14.98 -21.44
C ASN A 151 15.79 -14.76 -21.54
N ILE A 152 16.53 -14.75 -20.41
CA ILE A 152 17.99 -14.62 -20.42
C ILE A 152 18.65 -15.84 -21.08
N VAL A 153 18.18 -17.07 -20.76
CA VAL A 153 18.71 -18.32 -21.33
C VAL A 153 18.45 -18.42 -22.84
N GLN A 154 17.34 -17.86 -23.33
CA GLN A 154 16.98 -17.90 -24.75
C GLN A 154 17.68 -16.82 -25.60
N SER A 155 18.34 -15.85 -24.96
CA SER A 155 19.05 -14.75 -25.61
C SER A 155 20.57 -14.89 -25.64
N ASP A 156 21.13 -16.02 -25.16
CA ASP A 156 22.58 -16.27 -25.20
C ASP A 156 22.99 -16.83 -26.58
N PRO A 157 23.70 -16.07 -27.44
CA PRO A 157 24.09 -16.53 -28.78
C PRO A 157 25.32 -17.45 -28.76
N PHE A 158 25.89 -17.75 -27.60
CA PHE A 158 27.20 -18.43 -27.47
C PHE A 158 27.19 -19.72 -26.67
N ALA A 159 26.04 -20.41 -26.55
CA ALA A 159 26.02 -21.80 -26.12
C ALA A 159 26.58 -22.71 -27.24
N TYR A 160 27.88 -22.61 -27.50
CA TYR A 160 28.59 -23.60 -28.30
C TYR A 160 28.72 -24.89 -27.49
N GLU A 161 28.17 -25.95 -28.06
CA GLU A 161 28.41 -27.33 -27.66
C GLU A 161 29.92 -27.61 -27.65
N SER A 162 30.45 -27.94 -26.47
CA SER A 162 31.77 -28.53 -26.32
C SER A 162 31.57 -30.04 -26.23
N GLU A 163 31.79 -30.75 -27.34
CA GLU A 163 32.11 -32.19 -27.34
C GLU A 163 33.51 -32.45 -26.75
#